data_AF-X0UTK4-F1
#
_entry.id   AF-X0UTK4-F1
#
_cell.length_a   1.000
_cell.length_b   1.000
_cell.length_c   1.000
_cell.angle_alpha   90.00
_cell.angle_beta   90.00
_cell.angle_gamma   90.00
#
_symmetry.space_group_name_H-M   'P 1'
#
loop_
_entity.id
_entity.type
_entity.pdbx_description
1 polymer ?
#
loop_
_entity_poly.entity_id
_entity_poly.type
_entity_poly.pdbx_seq_one_letter_code
_entity_poly.pdbx_strand_id
1 'polypeptide(L)'
;KLFNGATIEILGLDKPERIEGPHLDGFVGDEFGNFKSKVWGQNIRPALSTKGRPGWADLIGVPEGKNHYYNLVEDVKDKDDWDIFTWTTAEINPEEAEKARSDLDTLTYGQEYEGEFVSFKGMCYYAFNEKLNCPPEGERILYNPAYPLDLCFDFNRIPGNCVISQELPPPTWLIKRNQGMDNGLISCAIDEVFLTQDSNTEKICDILKKRWGHHKGLVQLYGDATGGAKLSSAVKGSDWDIIKAKFNGVFNYTSKVKKSNPRVRVRINAVNSRLVAADGYIG
;
A
#
# COMPACT_ATOMS: atom_id res chain seq x y z
N LYS A 1 -29.20 9.92 26.57
CA LYS A 1 -29.84 11.24 26.68
C LYS A 1 -28.93 12.17 27.46
N LEU A 2 -28.71 13.39 26.96
CA LEU A 2 -27.94 14.45 27.60
C LEU A 2 -28.80 15.22 28.61
N PHE A 3 -28.17 16.09 29.41
CA PHE A 3 -28.85 16.89 30.44
C PHE A 3 -29.92 17.83 29.88
N ASN A 4 -29.82 18.20 28.61
CA ASN A 4 -30.80 19.02 27.89
C ASN A 4 -31.90 18.19 27.19
N GLY A 5 -31.93 16.88 27.39
CA GLY A 5 -32.92 15.99 26.79
C GLY A 5 -32.58 15.48 25.38
N ALA A 6 -31.50 15.98 24.76
CA ALA A 6 -31.03 15.48 23.47
C ALA A 6 -30.56 14.02 23.54
N THR A 7 -30.62 13.30 22.42
CA THR A 7 -30.12 11.92 22.30
C THR A 7 -29.03 11.87 21.23
N ILE A 8 -27.96 11.13 21.52
CA ILE A 8 -26.91 10.82 20.56
C ILE A 8 -27.06 9.34 20.21
N GLU A 9 -27.07 9.03 18.93
CA GLU A 9 -27.15 7.67 18.40
C GLU A 9 -25.94 7.40 17.52
N ILE A 10 -25.38 6.19 17.63
CA ILE A 10 -24.27 5.73 16.80
C ILE A 10 -24.83 4.71 15.82
N LEU A 11 -24.70 4.99 14.53
CA LEU A 11 -25.29 4.19 13.46
C LEU A 11 -24.22 3.82 12.44
N GLY A 12 -24.16 2.54 12.08
CA GLY A 12 -23.42 2.09 10.91
C GLY A 12 -24.21 2.40 9.64
N LEU A 13 -23.54 3.05 8.67
CA LEU A 13 -24.12 3.41 7.36
C LEU A 13 -23.89 2.34 6.27
N ASP A 14 -23.59 1.10 6.68
CA ASP A 14 -23.62 -0.07 5.81
C ASP A 14 -25.02 -0.27 5.18
N LYS A 15 -26.05 0.02 5.99
CA LYS A 15 -27.48 0.09 5.64
C LYS A 15 -28.02 1.49 5.93
N PRO A 16 -27.91 2.42 4.97
CA PRO A 16 -28.27 3.83 5.16
C PRO A 16 -29.76 4.04 5.43
N GLU A 17 -30.61 3.06 5.16
CA GLU A 17 -32.05 3.10 5.46
C GLU A 17 -32.31 3.27 6.97
N ARG A 18 -31.33 2.94 7.83
CA ARG A 18 -31.43 3.13 9.29
C ARG A 18 -31.49 4.59 9.73
N ILE A 19 -30.99 5.52 8.91
CA ILE A 19 -31.05 6.96 9.20
C ILE A 19 -32.31 7.61 8.63
N GLU A 20 -33.09 6.86 7.84
CA GLU A 20 -34.35 7.36 7.29
C GLU A 20 -35.47 7.32 8.33
N GLY A 21 -36.30 8.37 8.37
CA GLY A 21 -37.48 8.45 9.23
C GLY A 21 -37.39 9.50 10.35
N PRO A 22 -36.41 9.45 11.26
CA PRO A 22 -36.30 10.43 12.33
C PRO A 22 -35.79 11.79 11.81
N HIS A 23 -36.31 12.86 12.38
CA HIS A 23 -35.77 14.20 12.16
C HIS A 23 -34.40 14.32 12.86
N LEU A 24 -33.40 14.81 12.13
CA LEU A 24 -32.06 15.03 12.66
C LEU A 24 -31.82 16.52 12.94
N ASP A 25 -31.37 16.83 14.14
CA ASP A 25 -30.88 18.18 14.49
C ASP A 25 -29.41 18.37 14.11
N GLY A 26 -28.65 17.28 14.00
CA GLY A 26 -27.22 17.28 13.70
C GLY A 26 -26.75 15.91 13.21
N PHE A 27 -25.69 15.90 12.41
CA PHE A 27 -25.07 14.68 11.91
C PHE A 27 -23.55 14.83 11.90
N VAL A 28 -22.83 13.82 12.40
CA VAL A 28 -21.37 13.74 12.25
C VAL A 28 -21.06 12.49 11.44
N GLY A 29 -20.54 12.69 10.22
CA GLY A 29 -20.12 11.62 9.33
C GLY A 29 -18.62 11.41 9.45
N ASP A 30 -18.22 10.45 10.28
CA ASP A 30 -16.83 10.03 10.39
C ASP A 30 -16.41 9.19 9.17
N GLU A 31 -15.22 9.44 8.64
CA GLU A 31 -14.70 8.80 7.42
C GLU A 31 -15.63 8.93 6.19
N PHE A 32 -16.12 10.14 5.91
CA PHE A 32 -17.10 10.40 4.86
C PHE A 32 -16.67 9.95 3.45
N GLY A 33 -15.36 9.94 3.17
CA GLY A 33 -14.79 9.39 1.93
C GLY A 33 -15.15 7.92 1.70
N ASN A 34 -15.33 7.14 2.77
CA ASN A 34 -15.68 5.72 2.72
C ASN A 34 -17.18 5.46 2.54
N PHE A 35 -18.03 6.49 2.56
CA PHE A 35 -19.48 6.31 2.42
C PHE A 35 -19.83 5.95 0.98
N LYS A 36 -20.95 5.25 0.78
CA LYS A 36 -21.49 5.14 -0.59
C LYS A 36 -21.95 6.53 -1.03
N SER A 37 -21.52 6.97 -2.21
CA SER A 37 -21.75 8.32 -2.73
C SER A 37 -23.18 8.84 -2.64
N LYS A 38 -24.17 7.94 -2.71
CA LYS A 38 -25.60 8.28 -2.63
C LYS A 38 -26.13 8.58 -1.23
N VAL A 39 -25.44 8.13 -0.16
CA VAL A 39 -25.98 8.19 1.23
C VAL A 39 -26.23 9.63 1.68
N TRP A 40 -25.31 10.53 1.35
CA TRP A 40 -25.46 11.95 1.70
C TRP A 40 -26.74 12.54 1.09
N GLY A 41 -26.89 12.45 -0.23
CA GLY A 41 -28.00 13.08 -0.95
C GLY A 41 -29.35 12.38 -0.74
N GLN A 42 -29.36 11.05 -0.58
CA GLN A 42 -30.60 10.27 -0.53
C GLN A 42 -31.13 10.04 0.89
N ASN A 43 -30.25 10.02 1.90
CA ASN A 43 -30.61 9.60 3.25
C ASN A 43 -30.37 10.72 4.27
N ILE A 44 -29.13 11.23 4.35
CA ILE A 44 -28.72 12.15 5.42
C ILE A 44 -29.28 13.56 5.20
N ARG A 45 -29.02 14.15 4.03
CA ARG A 45 -29.44 15.53 3.73
C ARG A 45 -30.96 15.71 3.82
N PRO A 46 -31.81 14.78 3.33
CA PRO A 46 -33.26 14.87 3.52
C PRO A 46 -33.68 14.87 5.00
N ALA A 47 -33.05 14.04 5.85
CA ALA A 47 -33.37 13.97 7.27
C ALA A 47 -33.02 15.28 8.03
N LEU A 48 -31.96 15.96 7.61
CA LEU A 48 -31.54 17.28 8.12
C LEU A 48 -32.39 18.43 7.58
N SER A 49 -33.00 18.29 6.41
CA SER A 49 -33.75 19.36 5.72
C SER A 49 -35.22 19.42 6.15
N THR A 50 -35.52 19.06 7.41
CA THR A 50 -36.88 19.05 7.93
C THR A 50 -37.47 20.47 7.95
N LYS A 51 -38.65 20.66 7.37
CA LYS A 51 -39.30 21.98 7.27
C LYS A 51 -39.51 22.60 8.66
N GLY A 52 -38.95 23.79 8.87
CA GLY A 52 -39.03 24.52 10.14
C GLY A 52 -38.05 24.04 11.22
N ARG A 53 -37.19 23.06 10.91
CA ARG A 53 -36.17 22.53 11.81
C ARG A 53 -34.93 22.05 11.02
N PRO A 54 -34.21 22.98 10.36
CA PRO A 54 -32.98 22.62 9.65
C PRO A 54 -31.90 22.17 10.65
N GLY A 55 -31.29 21.02 10.39
CA GLY A 55 -30.13 20.52 11.13
C GLY A 55 -28.81 20.94 10.52
N TRP A 56 -27.71 20.62 11.21
CA TRP A 56 -26.33 20.83 10.75
C TRP A 56 -25.62 19.49 10.46
N ALA A 57 -24.49 19.53 9.75
CA ALA A 57 -23.66 18.35 9.57
C ALA A 57 -22.17 18.68 9.56
N ASP A 58 -21.39 17.83 10.24
CA ASP A 58 -19.95 17.77 10.12
C ASP A 58 -19.58 16.51 9.33
N LEU A 59 -18.91 16.68 8.20
CA LEU A 59 -18.42 15.58 7.37
C LEU A 59 -16.90 15.57 7.46
N ILE A 60 -16.38 14.59 8.20
CA ILE A 60 -14.96 14.51 8.55
C ILE A 60 -14.35 13.22 7.99
N GLY A 61 -13.02 13.21 7.88
CA GLY A 61 -12.28 12.02 7.50
C GLY A 61 -11.09 12.35 6.61
N VAL A 62 -10.36 11.30 6.26
CA VAL A 62 -9.22 11.42 5.34
C VAL A 62 -9.74 11.40 3.90
N PRO A 63 -9.29 12.31 3.02
CA PRO A 63 -9.62 12.24 1.60
C PRO A 63 -9.31 10.87 1.01
N GLU A 64 -10.15 10.38 0.10
CA GLU A 64 -9.88 9.13 -0.62
C GLU A 64 -10.02 9.33 -2.12
N GLY A 65 -8.90 9.69 -2.75
CA GLY A 65 -8.92 10.00 -4.17
C GLY A 65 -9.81 11.21 -4.50
N LYS A 66 -10.17 11.35 -5.77
CA LYS A 66 -11.17 12.34 -6.22
C LYS A 66 -12.57 11.72 -6.30
N ASN A 67 -13.09 11.28 -5.15
CA ASN A 67 -14.39 10.60 -5.03
C ASN A 67 -15.56 11.59 -4.77
N HIS A 68 -16.69 11.13 -4.22
CA HIS A 68 -17.84 11.99 -3.90
C HIS A 68 -17.54 13.03 -2.81
N TYR A 69 -16.58 12.77 -1.92
CA TYR A 69 -16.15 13.75 -0.92
C TYR A 69 -15.44 14.92 -1.60
N TYR A 70 -14.51 14.63 -2.52
CA TYR A 70 -13.88 15.65 -3.37
C TYR A 70 -14.92 16.49 -4.12
N ASN A 71 -15.87 15.82 -4.80
CA ASN A 71 -16.91 16.52 -5.53
C ASN A 71 -17.76 17.41 -4.63
N LEU A 72 -18.09 16.95 -3.42
CA LEU A 72 -18.84 17.76 -2.45
C LEU A 72 -18.04 19.00 -2.05
N VAL A 73 -16.75 18.85 -1.72
CA VAL A 73 -15.87 19.98 -1.36
C VAL A 73 -15.78 21.00 -2.51
N GLU A 74 -15.58 20.54 -3.75
CA GLU A 74 -15.56 21.42 -4.92
C GLU A 74 -16.90 22.12 -5.17
N ASP A 75 -18.02 21.42 -4.95
CA ASP A 75 -19.37 21.93 -5.16
C ASP A 75 -19.77 22.97 -4.11
N VAL A 76 -19.16 22.98 -2.93
CA VAL A 76 -19.55 23.86 -1.81
C VAL A 76 -18.55 24.97 -1.49
N LYS A 77 -17.35 24.95 -2.06
CA LYS A 77 -16.29 25.93 -1.78
C LYS A 77 -16.69 27.40 -1.93
N ASP A 78 -17.64 27.69 -2.81
CA ASP A 78 -18.12 29.04 -3.12
C ASP A 78 -19.51 29.31 -2.51
N LYS A 79 -19.96 28.50 -1.54
CA LYS A 79 -21.27 28.63 -0.90
C LYS A 79 -21.15 29.10 0.54
N ASP A 80 -21.97 30.10 0.89
CA ASP A 80 -21.95 30.72 2.22
C ASP A 80 -22.52 29.83 3.34
N ASP A 81 -23.20 28.72 3.01
CA ASP A 81 -23.75 27.77 3.98
C ASP A 81 -22.79 26.62 4.34
N TRP A 82 -21.55 26.67 3.84
CA TRP A 82 -20.51 25.67 4.09
C TRP A 82 -19.21 26.32 4.51
N ASP A 83 -18.55 25.68 5.47
CA ASP A 83 -17.16 25.95 5.80
C ASP A 83 -16.34 24.69 5.52
N ILE A 84 -15.10 24.88 5.03
CA ILE A 84 -14.16 23.80 4.75
C ILE A 84 -12.92 24.03 5.59
N PHE A 85 -12.53 23.01 6.34
CA PHE A 85 -11.36 23.03 7.19
C PHE A 85 -10.46 21.84 6.85
N THR A 86 -9.15 22.07 6.88
CA THR A 86 -8.13 21.05 6.70
C THR A 86 -7.14 21.19 7.84
N TRP A 87 -6.80 20.07 8.46
CA TRP A 87 -5.77 20.01 9.49
C TRP A 87 -4.71 19.04 9.05
N THR A 88 -3.47 19.53 8.97
CA THR A 88 -2.34 18.68 8.64
C THR A 88 -1.80 18.04 9.91
N THR A 89 -1.20 16.85 9.79
CA THR A 89 -0.54 16.23 10.94
C THR A 89 0.64 17.09 11.40
N ALA A 90 1.30 17.84 10.52
CA ALA A 90 2.40 18.71 10.88
C ALA A 90 1.99 19.85 11.84
N GLU A 91 0.75 20.35 11.76
CA GLU A 91 0.25 21.39 12.67
C GLU A 91 -0.02 20.86 14.10
N ILE A 92 -0.34 19.57 14.22
CA ILE A 92 -0.75 18.94 15.48
C ILE A 92 0.41 18.16 16.11
N ASN A 93 1.17 17.44 15.29
CA ASN A 93 2.29 16.59 15.67
C ASN A 93 3.40 16.62 14.59
N PRO A 94 4.25 17.66 14.59
CA PRO A 94 5.34 17.81 13.63
C PRO A 94 6.31 16.63 13.60
N GLU A 95 6.59 16.00 14.75
CA GLU A 95 7.54 14.88 14.82
C GLU A 95 7.02 13.63 14.11
N GLU A 96 5.72 13.34 14.25
CA GLU A 96 5.10 12.21 13.55
C GLU A 96 4.97 12.48 12.05
N ALA A 97 4.65 13.72 11.67
CA ALA A 97 4.62 14.13 10.28
C ALA A 97 5.99 13.95 9.59
N GLU A 98 7.10 14.18 10.31
CA GLU A 98 8.43 13.98 9.74
C GLU A 98 8.79 12.49 9.63
N LYS A 99 8.49 11.68 10.65
CA LYS A 99 8.69 10.22 10.59
C LYS A 99 7.89 9.57 9.47
N ALA A 100 6.64 9.97 9.30
CA ALA A 100 5.82 9.45 8.23
C ALA A 100 6.33 9.84 6.84
N ARG A 101 7.01 10.99 6.72
CA ARG A 101 7.57 11.47 5.47
C ARG A 101 8.72 10.57 4.97
N SER A 102 9.47 9.95 5.87
CA SER A 102 10.50 8.95 5.52
C SER A 102 9.95 7.56 5.18
N ASP A 103 8.73 7.26 5.63
CA ASP A 103 8.14 5.92 5.53
C ASP A 103 7.13 5.80 4.37
N LEU A 104 6.52 6.90 3.96
CA LEU A 104 5.42 6.94 2.99
C LEU A 104 5.85 7.63 1.70
N ASP A 105 5.33 7.16 0.57
CA ASP A 105 5.45 7.87 -0.70
C ASP A 105 4.66 9.19 -0.70
N THR A 106 4.99 10.11 -1.61
CA THR A 106 4.41 11.46 -1.67
C THR A 106 2.88 11.49 -1.77
N LEU A 107 2.24 10.61 -2.56
CA LEU A 107 0.77 10.66 -2.69
C LEU A 107 0.09 10.08 -1.45
N THR A 108 0.65 9.03 -0.86
CA THR A 108 0.13 8.49 0.39
C THR A 108 0.31 9.48 1.54
N TYR A 109 1.47 10.13 1.62
CA TYR A 109 1.72 11.19 2.60
C TYR A 109 0.76 12.37 2.42
N GLY A 110 0.64 12.90 1.20
CA GLY A 110 -0.27 14.01 0.91
C GLY A 110 -1.71 13.69 1.30
N GLN A 111 -2.17 12.46 1.04
CA GLN A 111 -3.51 12.03 1.44
C GLN A 111 -3.66 11.90 2.96
N GLU A 112 -2.82 11.09 3.60
CA GLU A 112 -3.02 10.65 5.00
C GLU A 112 -2.54 11.68 6.02
N TYR A 113 -1.57 12.53 5.66
CA TYR A 113 -0.92 13.49 6.59
C TYR A 113 -1.18 14.96 6.22
N GLU A 114 -1.38 15.28 4.94
CA GLU A 114 -1.64 16.66 4.48
C GLU A 114 -3.12 16.90 4.14
N GLY A 115 -3.97 15.86 4.13
CA GLY A 115 -5.39 15.99 3.83
C GLY A 115 -5.66 16.39 2.38
N GLU A 116 -4.81 15.96 1.44
CA GLU A 116 -4.96 16.29 0.02
C GLU A 116 -5.86 15.30 -0.73
N PHE A 117 -6.67 15.83 -1.65
CA PHE A 117 -7.39 15.03 -2.63
C PHE A 117 -6.47 14.59 -3.78
N VAL A 118 -5.64 13.58 -3.51
CA VAL A 118 -4.69 13.03 -4.48
C VAL A 118 -5.38 12.22 -5.58
N SER A 119 -4.84 12.24 -6.80
CA SER A 119 -5.32 11.36 -7.88
C SER A 119 -4.21 10.37 -8.23
N PHE A 120 -4.46 9.09 -7.99
CA PHE A 120 -3.60 8.01 -8.48
C PHE A 120 -3.75 7.95 -10.01
N LYS A 121 -2.87 8.62 -10.73
CA LYS A 121 -2.75 8.48 -12.20
C LYS A 121 -2.55 7.00 -12.52
N GLY A 122 -3.02 6.51 -13.67
CA GLY A 122 -3.05 5.08 -14.03
C GLY A 122 -1.72 4.30 -14.07
N MET A 123 -0.61 4.92 -13.66
CA MET A 123 0.68 4.28 -13.44
C MET A 123 0.81 3.86 -11.97
N CYS A 124 0.94 2.57 -11.71
CA CYS A 124 1.00 2.04 -10.33
C CYS A 124 2.28 2.47 -9.59
N TYR A 125 3.43 2.42 -10.27
CA TYR A 125 4.74 2.73 -9.68
C TYR A 125 5.29 4.07 -10.20
N TYR A 126 4.62 5.16 -9.86
CA TYR A 126 5.00 6.51 -10.32
C TYR A 126 6.26 7.06 -9.65
N ALA A 127 6.67 6.51 -8.50
CA ALA A 127 7.88 6.94 -7.80
C ALA A 127 9.17 6.45 -8.50
N PHE A 128 9.05 5.50 -9.45
CA PHE A 128 10.22 4.96 -10.15
C PHE A 128 10.88 6.03 -11.02
N ASN A 129 12.18 6.19 -10.82
CA ASN A 129 13.03 7.08 -11.61
C ASN A 129 14.33 6.35 -11.97
N GLU A 130 14.56 6.10 -13.26
CA GLU A 130 15.74 5.39 -13.75
C GLU A 130 17.07 6.01 -13.27
N LYS A 131 17.16 7.34 -13.16
CA LYS A 131 18.39 8.00 -12.70
C LYS A 131 18.67 7.78 -11.21
N LEU A 132 17.65 7.47 -10.41
CA LEU A 132 17.78 7.23 -8.98
C LEU A 132 17.81 5.74 -8.67
N ASN A 133 16.89 4.97 -9.24
CA ASN A 133 16.66 3.57 -8.92
C ASN A 133 17.46 2.59 -9.79
N CYS A 134 18.20 3.05 -10.81
CA CYS A 134 19.10 2.21 -11.60
C CYS A 134 20.57 2.63 -11.48
N PRO A 135 21.50 1.66 -11.42
CA PRO A 135 22.93 1.95 -11.42
C PRO A 135 23.34 2.77 -12.66
N PRO A 136 24.25 3.74 -12.53
CA PRO A 136 24.89 4.35 -13.69
C PRO A 136 25.61 3.31 -14.55
N GLU A 137 25.91 3.70 -15.79
CA GLU A 137 26.80 2.92 -16.64
C GLU A 137 28.13 2.60 -15.92
N GLY A 138 28.51 1.32 -15.93
CA GLY A 138 29.72 0.81 -15.27
C GLY A 138 29.56 0.46 -13.79
N GLU A 139 28.49 0.89 -13.13
CA GLU A 139 28.17 0.52 -11.75
C GLU A 139 27.17 -0.64 -11.71
N ARG A 140 27.14 -1.36 -10.59
CA ARG A 140 26.17 -2.44 -10.35
C ARG A 140 25.95 -2.64 -8.86
N ILE A 141 24.78 -3.14 -8.49
CA ILE A 141 24.62 -3.69 -7.14
C ILE A 141 25.39 -5.00 -7.05
N LEU A 142 26.19 -5.14 -6.00
CA LEU A 142 26.99 -6.34 -5.76
C LEU A 142 26.29 -7.22 -4.73
N TYR A 143 26.07 -8.48 -5.13
CA TYR A 143 25.68 -9.54 -4.21
C TYR A 143 26.62 -9.62 -3.01
N ASN A 144 26.06 -9.77 -1.80
CA ASN A 144 26.82 -9.96 -0.57
C ASN A 144 26.38 -11.25 0.15
N PRO A 145 27.26 -12.26 0.30
CA PRO A 145 26.92 -13.54 0.93
C PRO A 145 26.61 -13.44 2.43
N ALA A 146 26.96 -12.33 3.08
CA ALA A 146 26.69 -12.10 4.50
C ALA A 146 25.25 -11.63 4.78
N TYR A 147 24.56 -11.10 3.77
CA TYR A 147 23.18 -10.64 3.89
C TYR A 147 22.21 -11.73 3.44
N PRO A 148 20.97 -11.75 3.98
CA PRO A 148 19.95 -12.66 3.49
C PRO A 148 19.71 -12.53 1.99
N LEU A 149 19.31 -13.63 1.35
CA LEU A 149 18.88 -13.65 -0.04
C LEU A 149 17.37 -13.84 -0.09
N ASP A 150 16.67 -12.86 -0.63
CA ASP A 150 15.22 -12.89 -0.75
C ASP A 150 14.83 -13.45 -2.12
N LEU A 151 14.01 -14.49 -2.12
CA LEU A 151 13.46 -15.11 -3.32
C LEU A 151 11.96 -14.82 -3.37
N CYS A 152 11.57 -13.95 -4.30
CA CYS A 152 10.22 -13.42 -4.44
C CYS A 152 9.51 -14.09 -5.62
N PHE A 153 8.67 -15.08 -5.33
CA PHE A 153 7.92 -15.85 -6.33
C PHE A 153 6.59 -15.16 -6.67
N ASP A 154 6.24 -15.15 -7.96
CA ASP A 154 4.90 -14.82 -8.42
C ASP A 154 4.34 -16.01 -9.21
N PHE A 155 3.24 -16.58 -8.71
CA PHE A 155 2.68 -17.86 -9.18
C PHE A 155 1.71 -17.66 -10.35
N ASN A 156 2.14 -16.85 -11.32
CA ASN A 156 1.45 -16.71 -12.58
C ASN A 156 1.65 -17.94 -13.48
N ARG A 157 0.63 -18.26 -14.29
CA ARG A 157 0.67 -19.44 -15.17
C ARG A 157 1.79 -19.31 -16.20
N ILE A 158 1.84 -18.15 -16.88
CA ILE A 158 2.90 -17.70 -17.80
C ILE A 158 2.85 -16.15 -17.82
N PRO A 159 3.99 -15.45 -17.75
CA PRO A 159 5.33 -15.96 -17.45
C PRO A 159 5.40 -16.46 -16.01
N GLY A 160 6.35 -17.34 -15.71
CA GLY A 160 6.73 -17.58 -14.31
C GLY A 160 8.02 -16.86 -14.00
N ASN A 161 8.06 -16.22 -12.85
CA ASN A 161 9.12 -15.32 -12.43
C ASN A 161 9.51 -15.59 -10.97
N CYS A 162 10.77 -15.30 -10.68
CA CYS A 162 11.25 -15.15 -9.32
C CYS A 162 12.29 -14.03 -9.32
N VAL A 163 12.00 -12.96 -8.59
CA VAL A 163 12.96 -11.88 -8.34
C VAL A 163 13.88 -12.31 -7.21
N ILE A 164 15.18 -12.09 -7.39
CA ILE A 164 16.20 -12.32 -6.38
C ILE A 164 16.65 -10.96 -5.88
N SER A 165 16.49 -10.72 -4.58
CA SER A 165 16.83 -9.45 -3.96
C SER A 165 17.63 -9.59 -2.66
N GLN A 166 18.24 -8.49 -2.22
CA GLN A 166 18.85 -8.36 -0.91
C GLN A 166 18.57 -6.97 -0.33
N GLU A 167 18.38 -6.90 0.98
CA GLU A 167 18.47 -5.67 1.76
C GLU A 167 19.94 -5.33 1.99
N LEU A 168 20.47 -4.30 1.34
CA LEU A 168 21.89 -3.96 1.37
C LEU A 168 22.10 -2.50 1.80
N PRO A 169 23.24 -2.15 2.42
CA PRO A 169 23.62 -0.76 2.56
C PRO A 169 23.73 -0.09 1.18
N PRO A 170 23.37 1.20 1.06
CA PRO A 170 23.37 1.89 -0.22
C PRO A 170 24.78 1.97 -0.80
N PRO A 171 24.95 1.73 -2.12
CA PRO A 171 26.24 1.85 -2.76
C PRO A 171 26.68 3.30 -2.81
N THR A 172 27.99 3.54 -2.89
CA THR A 172 28.57 4.89 -2.86
C THR A 172 28.02 5.82 -3.94
N TRP A 173 27.69 5.30 -5.12
CA TRP A 173 27.13 6.11 -6.21
C TRP A 173 25.71 6.61 -5.89
N LEU A 174 24.92 5.83 -5.15
CA LEU A 174 23.55 6.21 -4.76
C LEU A 174 23.61 7.30 -3.69
N ILE A 175 24.41 7.08 -2.64
CA ILE A 175 24.67 8.05 -1.58
C ILE A 175 25.07 9.41 -2.17
N LYS A 176 25.96 9.42 -3.17
CA LYS A 176 26.38 10.65 -3.86
C LYS A 176 25.24 11.33 -4.64
N ARG A 177 24.39 10.55 -5.31
CA ARG A 177 23.25 11.07 -6.08
C ARG A 177 22.17 11.64 -5.18
N ASN A 178 21.87 10.97 -4.08
CA ASN A 178 20.85 11.38 -3.14
C ASN A 178 21.40 12.22 -1.97
N GLN A 179 22.55 12.87 -2.17
CA GLN A 179 23.14 13.83 -1.22
C GLN A 179 23.33 13.29 0.21
N GLY A 180 23.51 11.99 0.37
CA GLY A 180 23.71 11.34 1.66
C GLY A 180 22.43 11.02 2.45
N MET A 181 21.25 11.15 1.83
CA MET A 181 19.97 10.84 2.48
C MET A 181 19.75 9.33 2.66
N ASP A 182 20.44 8.48 1.89
CA ASP A 182 20.35 7.02 2.01
C ASP A 182 21.22 6.52 3.18
N ASN A 183 20.62 6.36 4.37
CA ASN A 183 21.32 5.95 5.59
C ASN A 183 20.91 4.56 6.15
N GLY A 184 19.96 3.88 5.50
CA GLY A 184 19.41 2.58 5.91
C GLY A 184 19.81 1.42 5.00
N LEU A 185 19.04 0.34 5.05
CA LEU A 185 19.12 -0.73 4.05
C LEU A 185 18.17 -0.41 2.90
N ILE A 186 18.63 -0.70 1.69
CA ILE A 186 17.90 -0.54 0.44
C ILE A 186 17.54 -1.88 -0.18
N SER A 187 16.39 -1.93 -0.84
CA SER A 187 15.85 -3.12 -1.50
C SER A 187 16.49 -3.27 -2.87
N CYS A 188 17.46 -4.18 -3.00
CA CYS A 188 18.19 -4.36 -4.24
C CYS A 188 17.72 -5.60 -5.01
N ALA A 189 17.11 -5.43 -6.19
CA ALA A 189 16.97 -6.52 -7.14
C ALA A 189 18.33 -6.83 -7.79
N ILE A 190 18.87 -8.03 -7.55
CA ILE A 190 20.22 -8.40 -7.99
C ILE A 190 20.25 -9.43 -9.13
N ASP A 191 19.16 -10.17 -9.33
CA ASP A 191 18.96 -11.10 -10.45
C ASP A 191 17.47 -11.40 -10.61
N GLU A 192 17.10 -12.00 -11.73
CA GLU A 192 15.75 -12.48 -12.00
C GLU A 192 15.80 -13.81 -12.75
N VAL A 193 14.93 -14.75 -12.35
CA VAL A 193 14.55 -15.87 -13.19
C VAL A 193 13.24 -15.53 -13.87
N PHE A 194 13.25 -15.40 -15.20
CA PHE A 194 12.08 -15.08 -16.00
C PHE A 194 11.89 -16.11 -17.12
N LEU A 195 10.77 -16.85 -17.08
CA LEU A 195 10.45 -17.91 -18.04
C LEU A 195 9.15 -17.58 -18.78
N THR A 196 9.26 -17.37 -20.10
CA THR A 196 8.14 -17.02 -20.98
C THR A 196 7.44 -18.22 -21.61
N GLN A 197 8.02 -19.41 -21.53
CA GLN A 197 7.48 -20.64 -22.13
C GLN A 197 7.70 -21.83 -21.20
N ASP A 198 6.74 -22.76 -21.20
CA ASP A 198 6.72 -23.99 -20.39
C ASP A 198 7.16 -23.76 -18.93
N SER A 199 6.77 -22.61 -18.37
CA SER A 199 7.15 -22.22 -17.03
C SER A 199 6.43 -23.07 -16.00
N ASN A 200 7.17 -23.51 -14.98
CA ASN A 200 6.62 -24.11 -13.79
C ASN A 200 7.58 -23.93 -12.62
N THR A 201 7.03 -24.08 -11.42
CA THR A 201 7.74 -23.91 -10.16
C THR A 201 8.99 -24.80 -10.04
N GLU A 202 8.95 -26.05 -10.52
CA GLU A 202 10.13 -26.94 -10.48
C GLU A 202 11.30 -26.41 -11.31
N LYS A 203 11.03 -25.92 -12.53
CA LYS A 203 12.06 -25.35 -13.42
C LYS A 203 12.67 -24.09 -12.82
N ILE A 204 11.85 -23.21 -12.25
CA ILE A 204 12.33 -22.02 -11.54
C ILE A 204 13.23 -22.44 -10.38
N CYS A 205 12.80 -23.39 -9.55
CA CYS A 205 13.61 -23.92 -8.45
C CYS A 205 14.94 -24.52 -8.94
N ASP A 206 14.96 -25.28 -10.03
CA ASP A 206 16.18 -25.90 -10.54
C ASP A 206 17.19 -24.84 -11.05
N ILE A 207 16.70 -23.77 -11.70
CA ILE A 207 17.52 -22.62 -12.08
C ILE A 207 18.08 -21.91 -10.85
N LEU A 208 17.24 -21.64 -9.85
CA LEU A 208 17.65 -20.98 -8.60
C LEU A 208 18.71 -21.81 -7.87
N LYS A 209 18.54 -23.13 -7.78
CA LYS A 209 19.55 -24.02 -7.18
C LYS A 209 20.88 -23.97 -7.92
N LYS A 210 20.83 -23.99 -9.26
CA LYS A 210 22.04 -23.93 -10.10
C LYS A 210 22.77 -22.60 -9.95
N ARG A 211 22.05 -21.48 -9.96
CA ARG A 211 22.64 -20.13 -9.90
C ARG A 211 23.04 -19.73 -8.49
N TRP A 212 22.17 -19.98 -7.51
CA TRP A 212 22.26 -19.42 -6.17
C TRP A 212 22.53 -20.44 -5.07
N GLY A 213 22.56 -21.76 -5.36
CA GLY A 213 22.79 -22.83 -4.36
C GLY A 213 24.13 -22.76 -3.63
N HIS A 214 25.04 -21.89 -4.06
CA HIS A 214 26.30 -21.60 -3.37
C HIS A 214 26.16 -20.58 -2.23
N HIS A 215 25.02 -19.86 -2.14
CA HIS A 215 24.74 -18.89 -1.09
C HIS A 215 24.76 -19.56 0.30
N LYS A 216 25.45 -18.95 1.25
CA LYS A 216 25.65 -19.50 2.60
C LYS A 216 24.75 -18.87 3.65
N GLY A 217 24.27 -17.66 3.40
CA GLY A 217 23.37 -16.92 4.29
C GLY A 217 21.96 -17.51 4.32
N LEU A 218 21.09 -16.84 5.08
CA LEU A 218 19.68 -17.17 5.17
C LEU A 218 18.97 -16.80 3.86
N VAL A 219 18.23 -17.74 3.30
CA VAL A 219 17.29 -17.49 2.20
C VAL A 219 15.90 -17.19 2.76
N GLN A 220 15.27 -16.11 2.33
CA GLN A 220 13.90 -15.79 2.72
C GLN A 220 12.96 -15.98 1.53
N LEU A 221 11.89 -16.72 1.73
CA LEU A 221 10.91 -16.98 0.69
C LEU A 221 9.73 -16.01 0.80
N TYR A 222 9.57 -15.19 -0.23
CA TYR A 222 8.44 -14.28 -0.41
C TYR A 222 7.61 -14.70 -1.63
N GLY A 223 6.34 -14.35 -1.61
CA GLY A 223 5.44 -14.55 -2.73
C GLY A 223 3.99 -14.44 -2.29
N ASP A 224 3.07 -14.62 -3.23
CA ASP A 224 1.65 -14.56 -2.93
C ASP A 224 1.14 -15.80 -2.17
N ALA A 225 0.04 -15.60 -1.44
CA ALA A 225 -0.66 -16.66 -0.73
C ALA A 225 -1.39 -17.63 -1.67
N THR A 226 -1.61 -17.24 -2.93
CA THR A 226 -2.32 -18.05 -3.93
C THR A 226 -1.52 -19.28 -4.37
N GLY A 227 -0.19 -19.25 -4.29
CA GLY A 227 0.66 -20.44 -4.47
C GLY A 227 0.46 -21.55 -3.42
N GLY A 228 -0.30 -21.30 -2.35
CA GLY A 228 -0.70 -22.30 -1.35
C GLY A 228 -2.03 -23.00 -1.66
N ALA A 229 -2.77 -22.54 -2.67
CA ALA A 229 -4.04 -23.13 -3.05
C ALA A 229 -3.81 -24.51 -3.69
N LYS A 230 -4.37 -25.57 -3.08
CA LYS A 230 -4.37 -26.90 -3.68
C LYS A 230 -5.39 -26.93 -4.81
N LEU A 231 -4.93 -26.89 -6.06
CA LEU A 231 -5.79 -27.21 -7.20
C LEU A 231 -6.16 -28.70 -7.13
N SER A 232 -7.43 -29.01 -7.38
CA SER A 232 -7.97 -30.39 -7.38
C SER A 232 -7.30 -31.33 -8.39
N SER A 233 -6.47 -30.79 -9.30
CA SER A 233 -5.70 -31.50 -10.32
C SER A 233 -4.21 -31.67 -10.00
N ALA A 234 -3.71 -31.18 -8.87
CA ALA A 234 -2.27 -31.18 -8.57
C ALA A 234 -1.82 -32.47 -7.86
N VAL A 235 -1.08 -33.33 -8.57
CA VAL A 235 -0.52 -34.60 -8.05
C VAL A 235 0.58 -34.38 -7.02
N LYS A 236 1.25 -33.21 -7.02
CA LYS A 236 2.47 -32.91 -6.23
C LYS A 236 2.28 -31.91 -5.07
N GLY A 237 1.05 -31.54 -4.74
CA GLY A 237 0.76 -30.51 -3.73
C GLY A 237 0.75 -29.09 -4.30
N SER A 238 0.87 -28.09 -3.43
CA SER A 238 0.90 -26.66 -3.79
C SER A 238 2.28 -26.23 -4.31
N ASP A 239 2.39 -25.06 -4.94
CA ASP A 239 3.69 -24.54 -5.41
C ASP A 239 4.68 -24.35 -4.25
N TRP A 240 4.17 -23.91 -3.09
CA TRP A 240 4.98 -23.82 -1.87
C TRP A 240 5.48 -25.17 -1.37
N ASP A 241 4.73 -26.27 -1.58
CA ASP A 241 5.18 -27.61 -1.22
C ASP A 241 6.33 -28.06 -2.14
N ILE A 242 6.23 -27.76 -3.44
CA ILE A 242 7.28 -28.02 -4.43
C ILE A 242 8.56 -27.27 -4.07
N ILE A 243 8.45 -25.97 -3.76
CA ILE A 243 9.60 -25.13 -3.37
C ILE A 243 10.29 -25.70 -2.14
N LYS A 244 9.53 -26.01 -1.09
CA LYS A 244 10.09 -26.59 0.15
C LYS A 244 10.81 -27.89 -0.11
N ALA A 245 10.24 -28.79 -0.91
CA ALA A 245 10.86 -30.06 -1.27
C ALA A 245 12.16 -29.88 -2.07
N LYS A 246 12.19 -28.95 -3.02
CA LYS A 246 13.36 -28.69 -3.87
C LYS A 246 14.50 -27.99 -3.12
N PHE A 247 14.17 -27.12 -2.16
CA PHE A 247 15.13 -26.28 -1.44
C PHE A 247 15.67 -26.93 -0.16
N ASN A 248 14.97 -27.93 0.39
CA ASN A 248 15.43 -28.67 1.55
C ASN A 248 16.82 -29.30 1.29
N GLY A 249 17.75 -29.08 2.21
CA GLY A 249 19.14 -29.54 2.09
C GLY A 249 20.01 -28.77 1.10
N VAL A 250 19.47 -27.75 0.41
CA VAL A 250 20.23 -26.88 -0.51
C VAL A 250 20.43 -25.50 0.11
N PHE A 251 19.36 -24.92 0.62
CA PHE A 251 19.37 -23.60 1.23
C PHE A 251 19.06 -23.70 2.73
N ASN A 252 19.70 -22.85 3.52
CA ASN A 252 19.20 -22.51 4.85
C ASN A 252 18.09 -21.47 4.66
N TYR A 253 16.81 -21.84 4.74
CA TYR A 253 15.70 -20.96 4.36
C TYR A 253 14.62 -20.79 5.42
N THR A 254 13.90 -19.67 5.33
CA THR A 254 12.68 -19.39 6.10
C THR A 254 11.56 -18.88 5.18
N SER A 255 10.31 -19.11 5.57
CA SER A 255 9.15 -18.60 4.82
C SER A 255 8.65 -17.28 5.42
N LYS A 256 8.47 -16.28 4.57
CA LYS A 256 7.87 -14.97 4.89
C LYS A 256 6.48 -14.80 4.28
N VAL A 257 5.93 -15.88 3.73
CA VAL A 257 4.63 -15.90 3.04
C VAL A 257 3.50 -15.72 4.06
N LYS A 258 2.67 -14.70 3.84
CA LYS A 258 1.49 -14.42 4.68
C LYS A 258 0.34 -15.36 4.31
N LYS A 259 -0.59 -15.58 5.25
CA LYS A 259 -1.79 -16.41 5.03
C LYS A 259 -2.71 -15.86 3.95
N SER A 260 -2.70 -14.54 3.75
CA SER A 260 -3.50 -13.84 2.74
C SER A 260 -2.66 -12.70 2.14
N ASN A 261 -2.98 -12.36 0.89
CA ASN A 261 -2.35 -11.24 0.22
C ASN A 261 -2.81 -9.93 0.85
N PRO A 262 -1.89 -8.97 1.11
CA PRO A 262 -2.28 -7.61 1.46
C PRO A 262 -3.12 -6.97 0.35
N ARG A 263 -3.93 -5.97 0.70
CA ARG A 263 -4.72 -5.21 -0.29
C ARG A 263 -3.81 -4.63 -1.37
N VAL A 264 -4.28 -4.61 -2.63
CA VAL A 264 -3.50 -4.18 -3.79
C VAL A 264 -2.87 -2.79 -3.57
N ARG A 265 -3.68 -1.82 -3.12
CA ARG A 265 -3.25 -0.45 -2.83
C ARG A 265 -2.09 -0.39 -1.83
N VAL A 266 -2.18 -1.14 -0.72
CA VAL A 266 -1.12 -1.20 0.31
C VAL A 266 0.20 -1.70 -0.27
N ARG A 267 0.17 -2.69 -1.17
CA ARG A 267 1.38 -3.21 -1.82
C ARG A 267 1.98 -2.20 -2.80
N ILE A 268 1.16 -1.48 -3.54
CA ILE A 268 1.61 -0.44 -4.47
C ILE A 268 2.29 0.69 -3.70
N ASN A 269 1.66 1.19 -2.63
CA ASN A 269 2.21 2.25 -1.80
C ASN A 269 3.53 1.82 -1.17
N ALA A 270 3.62 0.59 -0.63
CA ALA A 270 4.87 0.08 -0.07
C ALA A 270 6.03 0.05 -1.08
N VAL A 271 5.77 -0.29 -2.35
CA VAL A 271 6.79 -0.24 -3.39
C VAL A 271 7.15 1.21 -3.73
N ASN A 272 6.18 2.11 -3.84
CA ASN A 272 6.47 3.53 -4.09
C ASN A 272 7.31 4.14 -2.96
N SER A 273 7.01 3.84 -1.68
CA SER A 273 7.80 4.29 -0.53
C SER A 273 9.25 3.80 -0.60
N ARG A 274 9.46 2.53 -1.00
CA ARG A 274 10.81 1.97 -1.15
C ARG A 274 11.56 2.56 -2.34
N LEU A 275 10.84 2.88 -3.42
CA LEU A 275 11.44 3.54 -4.59
C LEU A 275 11.94 4.94 -4.24
N VAL A 276 11.08 5.77 -3.68
CA VAL A 276 11.38 7.10 -3.13
C VAL A 276 10.28 7.48 -2.13
N ALA A 277 10.64 7.68 -0.87
CA ALA A 277 9.75 8.20 0.15
C ALA A 277 9.50 9.71 -0.03
N ALA A 278 8.53 10.27 0.69
CA ALA A 278 8.11 11.66 0.53
C ALA A 278 9.21 12.67 0.92
N ASP A 279 10.15 12.29 1.79
CA ASP A 279 11.31 13.09 2.16
C ASP A 279 12.47 12.95 1.15
N GLY A 280 12.39 12.02 0.20
CA GLY A 280 13.43 11.70 -0.77
C GLY A 280 14.30 10.50 -0.41
N TYR A 281 14.09 9.86 0.74
CA TYR A 281 14.79 8.63 1.11
C TYR A 281 14.51 7.49 0.11
N ILE A 282 15.55 6.75 -0.26
CA ILE A 282 15.42 5.55 -1.10
C ILE A 282 15.68 4.33 -0.21
N GLY A 283 14.75 3.38 -0.25
CA GLY A 283 14.78 2.15 0.55
C GLY A 283 14.84 0.89 -0.29
#